data_AF-A0A926JX34-F1
#
_entry.id   AF-A0A926JX34-F1
#
_cell.length_a   1.000
_cell.length_b   1.000
_cell.length_c   1.000
_cell.angle_alpha   90.00
_cell.angle_beta   90.00
_cell.angle_gamma   90.00
#
_symmetry.space_group_name_H-M   'P 1'
#
loop_
_entity.id
_entity.type
_entity.pdbx_description
1 polymer ?
#
loop_
_entity_poly.entity_id
_entity_poly.type
_entity_poly.pdbx_seq_one_letter_code
_entity_poly.pdbx_strand_id
1 'polypeptide(L)'
;MSPEDAGPRDPRLDPYRDAVWELSRNGRVEAHLVTSVEHFRYWPFGRERRERLFCRVCWPDGRSSPPEEDLGPEWYTVEELEQGKFESGYDTGGTFDAKPLQGSVRDELWERYGPP
;
A
#
# COMPACT_ATOMS: atom_id res chain seq x y z
N MET A 1 -0.76 20.15 10.03
CA MET A 1 -1.39 19.33 11.09
C MET A 1 -0.45 19.31 12.27
N SER A 2 -0.94 19.59 13.48
CA SER A 2 -0.10 19.62 14.68
C SER A 2 0.29 18.18 15.06
N PRO A 3 1.50 17.94 15.59
CA PRO A 3 1.98 16.61 15.98
C PRO A 3 1.13 15.97 17.11
N GLU A 4 0.29 16.76 17.77
CA GLU A 4 -0.60 16.39 18.87
C GLU A 4 -1.90 15.73 18.37
N ASP A 5 -2.15 15.72 17.05
CA ASP A 5 -3.34 15.15 16.40
C ASP A 5 -3.12 13.75 15.78
N ALA A 6 -1.91 13.19 15.89
CA ALA A 6 -1.62 11.85 15.40
C ALA A 6 -2.18 10.79 16.37
N GLY A 7 -2.98 9.85 15.87
CA GLY A 7 -3.43 8.72 16.68
C GLY A 7 -2.26 7.80 17.06
N PRO A 8 -2.51 6.70 17.79
CA PRO A 8 -1.52 5.63 17.92
C PRO A 8 -0.99 5.21 16.54
N ARG A 9 0.32 5.31 16.38
CA ARG A 9 1.06 4.92 15.17
C ARG A 9 1.59 3.51 15.35
N ASP A 10 1.28 2.61 14.41
CA ASP A 10 1.89 1.29 14.36
C ASP A 10 3.22 1.39 13.58
N PRO A 11 4.37 1.18 14.23
CA PRO A 11 5.67 1.28 13.56
C PRO A 11 5.85 0.25 12.45
N ARG A 12 5.09 -0.86 12.45
CA ARG A 12 5.11 -1.85 11.36
C ARG A 12 4.68 -1.25 10.03
N LEU A 13 3.88 -0.18 10.04
CA LEU A 13 3.38 0.45 8.83
C LEU A 13 4.35 1.44 8.18
N ASP A 14 5.44 1.81 8.86
CA ASP A 14 6.38 2.83 8.40
C ASP A 14 6.98 2.57 7.00
N PRO A 15 7.36 1.33 6.64
CA PRO A 15 7.83 1.02 5.28
C PRO A 15 6.77 1.17 4.18
N TYR A 16 5.49 1.24 4.55
CA TYR A 16 4.35 1.25 3.64
C TYR A 16 3.70 2.64 3.50
N ARG A 17 4.23 3.64 4.22
CA ARG A 17 3.79 5.03 4.11
C ARG A 17 4.31 5.61 2.81
N ASP A 18 3.38 5.90 1.90
CA ASP A 18 3.65 6.44 0.58
C ASP A 18 4.64 5.59 -0.23
N ALA A 19 4.57 4.26 -0.12
CA ALA A 19 5.54 3.39 -0.77
C ALA A 19 5.11 2.98 -2.18
N VAL A 20 6.10 2.59 -3.00
CA VAL A 20 5.87 1.97 -4.31
C VAL A 20 6.64 0.66 -4.34
N TRP A 21 6.00 -0.39 -4.85
CA TRP A 21 6.58 -1.71 -5.01
C TRP A 21 6.54 -2.13 -6.47
N GLU A 22 7.59 -2.82 -6.90
CA GLU A 22 7.61 -3.57 -8.15
C GLU A 22 6.82 -4.86 -7.98
N LEU A 23 5.88 -5.12 -8.89
CA LEU A 23 5.16 -6.39 -8.97
C LEU A 23 5.60 -7.15 -10.21
N SER A 24 6.12 -8.36 -10.01
CA SER A 24 6.66 -9.18 -11.08
C SER A 24 6.13 -10.61 -11.03
N ARG A 25 6.15 -11.28 -12.19
CA ARG A 25 5.93 -12.72 -12.31
C ARG A 25 6.96 -13.30 -13.24
N ASN A 26 7.50 -14.46 -12.88
CA ASN A 26 8.53 -15.14 -13.66
C ASN A 26 9.72 -14.21 -14.00
N GLY A 27 10.07 -13.30 -13.09
CA GLY A 27 11.15 -12.32 -13.26
C GLY A 27 10.86 -11.15 -14.20
N ARG A 28 9.61 -10.99 -14.67
CA ARG A 28 9.19 -9.84 -15.49
C ARG A 28 8.27 -8.93 -14.68
N VAL A 29 8.59 -7.64 -14.65
CA VAL A 29 7.71 -6.61 -14.06
C VAL A 29 6.43 -6.50 -14.89
N GLU A 30 5.29 -6.69 -14.24
CA GLU A 30 3.97 -6.61 -14.86
C GLU A 30 3.17 -5.39 -14.37
N ALA A 31 3.42 -4.93 -13.15
CA ALA A 31 2.70 -3.83 -12.52
C ALA A 31 3.54 -3.19 -11.40
N HIS A 32 2.98 -2.14 -10.79
CA HIS A 32 3.49 -1.54 -9.56
C HIS A 32 2.38 -1.51 -8.52
N LEU A 33 2.72 -1.62 -7.26
CA LEU A 33 1.79 -1.40 -6.14
C LEU A 33 2.13 -0.06 -5.50
N VAL A 34 1.14 0.82 -5.35
CA VAL A 34 1.28 2.01 -4.50
C VAL A 34 0.58 1.78 -3.18
N THR A 35 1.21 2.16 -2.07
CA THR A 35 0.64 2.03 -0.73
C THR A 35 0.67 3.35 0.02
N SER A 36 -0.35 3.61 0.83
CA SER A 36 -0.37 4.77 1.73
C SER A 36 -1.05 4.40 3.04
N VAL A 37 -0.61 5.03 4.12
CA VAL A 37 -1.20 4.82 5.45
C VAL A 37 -1.92 6.09 5.87
N GLU A 38 -3.22 5.96 6.07
CA GLU A 38 -4.04 7.07 6.53
C GLU A 38 -4.49 6.87 7.97
N HIS A 39 -4.80 7.97 8.65
CA HIS A 39 -5.50 7.92 9.92
C HIS A 39 -6.99 8.16 9.69
N PHE A 40 -7.83 7.30 10.23
CA PHE A 40 -9.27 7.43 10.21
C PHE A 40 -9.87 7.40 11.61
N ARG A 41 -11.14 7.78 11.73
CA ARG A 41 -11.91 7.73 12.98
C ARG A 41 -13.25 7.05 12.70
N TYR A 42 -13.62 6.07 13.50
CA TYR A 42 -14.96 5.49 13.44
C TYR A 42 -15.99 6.52 13.94
N TRP A 43 -16.85 7.00 13.05
CA TRP A 43 -18.02 7.82 13.44
C TRP A 43 -19.23 6.92 13.71
N PRO A 44 -20.09 7.19 14.72
CA PRO A 44 -20.04 8.27 15.70
C PRO A 44 -19.38 7.89 17.06
N PHE A 45 -18.89 6.66 17.25
CA PHE A 45 -18.49 6.15 18.57
C PHE A 45 -16.99 6.09 18.83
N GLY A 46 -16.15 6.20 17.81
CA GLY A 46 -14.69 6.16 17.94
C GLY A 46 -14.11 7.53 18.28
N ARG A 47 -13.57 7.69 19.50
CA ARG A 47 -12.72 8.85 19.82
C ARG A 47 -11.29 8.68 19.30
N GLU A 48 -10.85 7.42 19.21
CA GLU A 48 -9.50 7.04 18.83
C GLU A 48 -9.31 7.11 17.30
N ARG A 49 -8.25 7.78 16.85
CA ARG A 49 -7.78 7.70 15.46
C ARG A 49 -7.06 6.39 15.29
N ARG A 50 -7.40 5.62 14.26
CA ARG A 50 -6.72 4.38 13.90
C ARG A 50 -6.03 4.55 12.56
N GLU A 51 -4.99 3.76 12.33
CA GLU A 51 -4.36 3.67 11.01
C GLU A 51 -5.11 2.68 10.14
N ARG A 52 -5.06 2.91 8.84
CA ARG A 52 -5.48 1.99 7.78
C ARG A 52 -4.46 2.06 6.66
N LEU A 53 -4.20 0.92 6.03
CA LEU A 53 -3.34 0.82 4.88
C LEU A 53 -4.23 0.77 3.64
N PHE A 54 -3.94 1.60 2.65
CA PHE A 54 -4.49 1.47 1.31
C PHE A 54 -3.41 0.95 0.38
N CYS A 55 -3.80 0.09 -0.55
CA CYS A 55 -2.95 -0.30 -1.66
C CYS A 55 -3.72 -0.28 -2.99
N ARG A 56 -3.01 -0.02 -4.09
CA ARG A 56 -3.59 0.04 -5.44
C ARG A 56 -2.58 -0.49 -6.45
N VAL A 57 -3.01 -1.41 -7.30
CA VAL A 57 -2.19 -1.94 -8.40
C VAL A 57 -2.27 -1.00 -9.59
N CYS A 58 -1.14 -0.65 -10.17
CA CYS A 58 -1.00 0.23 -11.33
C CYS A 58 -0.26 -0.49 -12.45
N TRP A 59 -0.94 -0.70 -13.59
CA TRP A 59 -0.37 -1.34 -14.77
C TRP A 59 0.31 -0.33 -15.71
N PRO A 60 1.36 -0.73 -16.46
CA PRO A 60 2.06 0.16 -17.40
C PRO A 60 1.18 0.72 -18.53
N ASP A 61 0.05 0.10 -18.83
CA ASP A 61 -0.92 0.54 -19.82
C ASP A 61 -1.85 1.67 -19.32
N GLY A 62 -1.64 2.13 -18.08
CA GLY A 62 -2.41 3.20 -17.44
C GLY A 62 -3.65 2.73 -16.71
N ARG A 63 -3.97 1.42 -16.72
CA ARG A 63 -5.03 0.87 -15.86
C ARG A 63 -4.58 0.84 -14.40
N SER A 64 -5.53 0.92 -13.48
CA SER A 64 -5.31 0.68 -12.06
C SER A 64 -6.46 -0.10 -11.44
N SER A 65 -6.19 -0.81 -10.36
CA SER A 65 -7.23 -1.46 -9.57
C SER A 65 -8.02 -0.38 -8.81
N PRO A 66 -9.22 -0.69 -8.32
CA PRO A 66 -9.77 0.01 -7.17
C PRO A 66 -8.79 -0.06 -5.98
N PRO A 67 -8.81 0.93 -5.08
CA PRO A 67 -8.04 0.87 -3.84
C PRO A 67 -8.54 -0.26 -2.94
N GLU A 68 -7.62 -1.05 -2.39
CA GLU A 68 -7.87 -2.08 -1.40
C GLU A 68 -7.50 -1.52 -0.01
N GLU A 69 -8.38 -1.71 0.98
CA GLU A 69 -8.17 -1.27 2.36
C GLU A 69 -7.78 -2.47 3.23
N ASP A 70 -6.71 -2.33 4.00
CA ASP A 70 -6.31 -3.28 5.03
C ASP A 70 -6.36 -2.59 6.40
N LEU A 71 -6.97 -3.27 7.37
CA LEU A 71 -7.21 -2.79 8.72
C LEU A 71 -6.54 -3.73 9.71
N GLY A 72 -5.73 -3.17 10.61
CA GLY A 72 -5.07 -3.92 11.67
C GLY A 72 -6.03 -4.45 12.73
N PRO A 73 -5.52 -5.25 13.69
CA PRO A 73 -4.09 -5.43 13.99
C PRO A 73 -3.33 -6.49 13.18
N GLU A 74 -4.03 -7.31 12.40
CA GLU A 74 -3.47 -8.44 11.65
C GLU A 74 -2.61 -7.97 10.45
N TRP A 75 -3.05 -6.95 9.71
CA TRP A 75 -2.35 -6.38 8.55
C TRP A 75 -1.93 -7.41 7.49
N TYR A 76 -2.91 -7.97 6.78
CA TYR A 76 -2.66 -9.03 5.79
C TYR A 76 -1.76 -8.57 4.65
N THR A 77 -1.93 -7.34 4.15
CA THR A 77 -1.08 -6.81 3.08
C THR A 77 0.36 -6.61 3.55
N VAL A 78 0.57 -6.27 4.82
CA VAL A 78 1.92 -6.17 5.40
C VAL A 78 2.57 -7.55 5.43
N GLU A 79 1.87 -8.57 5.93
CA GLU A 79 2.39 -9.94 6.01
C GLU A 79 2.79 -10.48 4.63
N GLU A 80 1.97 -10.25 3.59
CA GLU A 80 2.30 -10.64 2.21
C GLU A 80 3.56 -9.95 1.69
N LEU A 81 3.63 -8.62 1.86
CA LEU A 81 4.75 -7.83 1.36
C LEU A 81 6.06 -8.12 2.11
N GLU A 82 6.00 -8.44 3.40
CA GLU A 82 7.16 -8.94 4.17
C GLU A 82 7.70 -10.27 3.61
N GLN A 83 6.82 -11.12 3.08
CA GLN A 83 7.20 -12.35 2.38
C GLN A 83 7.67 -12.11 0.94
N GLY A 84 7.71 -10.85 0.49
CA GLY A 84 8.06 -10.47 -0.88
C GLY A 84 6.99 -10.87 -1.89
N LYS A 85 5.71 -10.88 -1.48
CA LYS A 85 4.58 -11.29 -2.30
C LYS A 85 3.43 -10.31 -2.20
N PHE A 86 2.52 -10.36 -3.16
CA PHE A 86 1.26 -9.62 -3.10
C PHE A 86 0.18 -10.33 -3.89
N GLU A 87 -1.01 -10.47 -3.33
CA GLU A 87 -2.20 -10.97 -4.03
C GLU A 87 -3.24 -9.85 -4.13
N SER A 88 -3.61 -9.46 -5.35
CA SER A 88 -4.67 -8.47 -5.54
C SER A 88 -6.02 -9.17 -5.68
N GLY A 89 -7.04 -8.67 -4.97
CA GLY A 89 -8.41 -9.13 -5.16
C GLY A 89 -8.98 -8.86 -6.57
N TYR A 90 -8.32 -7.99 -7.36
CA TYR A 90 -8.75 -7.58 -8.70
C TYR A 90 -7.94 -8.19 -9.84
N ASP A 91 -6.90 -8.97 -9.54
CA ASP A 91 -6.10 -9.65 -10.55
C ASP A 91 -6.26 -11.17 -10.47
N THR A 92 -6.84 -11.76 -11.51
CA THR A 92 -7.04 -13.23 -11.58
C THR A 92 -5.76 -13.98 -11.97
N GLY A 93 -4.64 -13.28 -12.17
CA GLY A 93 -3.35 -13.88 -12.52
C GLY A 93 -2.63 -14.51 -11.34
N GLY A 94 -3.16 -14.37 -10.12
CA GLY A 94 -2.63 -14.96 -8.89
C GLY A 94 -1.61 -14.07 -8.18
N THR A 95 -0.68 -14.67 -7.46
CA THR A 95 0.31 -13.95 -6.64
C THR A 95 1.40 -13.28 -7.50
N PHE A 96 1.83 -12.08 -7.10
CA PHE A 96 3.02 -11.40 -7.62
C PHE A 96 4.21 -11.62 -6.67
N ASP A 97 5.42 -11.64 -7.23
CA ASP A 97 6.63 -11.33 -6.48
C ASP A 97 6.69 -9.81 -6.29
N ALA A 98 6.80 -9.34 -5.04
CA ALA A 98 6.78 -7.94 -4.66
C ALA A 98 8.12 -7.49 -4.08
N LYS A 99 8.62 -6.34 -4.53
CA LYS A 99 9.85 -5.73 -4.01
C LYS A 99 9.70 -4.23 -3.80
N PRO A 100 10.15 -3.65 -2.67
CA PRO A 100 10.03 -2.22 -2.46
C PRO A 100 10.98 -1.46 -3.38
N LEU A 101 10.47 -0.43 -4.04
CA LEU A 101 11.28 0.50 -4.80
C LEU A 101 11.75 1.64 -3.90
N GLN A 102 12.93 2.19 -4.20
CA GLN A 102 13.54 3.27 -3.44
C GLN A 102 14.15 4.32 -4.39
N GLY A 103 14.43 5.51 -3.84
CA GLY A 103 15.07 6.60 -4.56
C GLY A 103 14.24 7.12 -5.74
N SER A 104 14.93 7.62 -6.76
CA SER A 104 14.30 8.33 -7.88
C SER A 104 13.25 7.51 -8.63
N VAL A 105 13.46 6.20 -8.78
CA VAL A 105 12.49 5.32 -9.47
C VAL A 105 11.16 5.27 -8.70
N ARG A 106 11.22 5.17 -7.36
CA ARG A 106 10.02 5.23 -6.52
C ARG A 106 9.34 6.59 -6.68
N ASP A 107 10.10 7.68 -6.63
CA ASP A 107 9.56 9.04 -6.70
C ASP A 107 8.88 9.33 -8.05
N GLU A 108 9.50 8.95 -9.17
CA GLU A 108 8.91 9.08 -10.52
C GLU A 108 7.59 8.31 -10.65
N LEU A 109 7.52 7.09 -10.11
CA LEU A 109 6.29 6.29 -10.13
C LEU A 109 5.23 6.85 -9.19
N TRP A 110 5.62 7.40 -8.05
CA TRP A 110 4.71 8.08 -7.13
C TRP A 110 4.11 9.33 -7.77
N GLU A 111 4.91 10.15 -8.44
CA GLU A 111 4.40 11.31 -9.20
C GLU A 111 3.45 10.88 -10.33
N ARG A 112 3.72 9.72 -10.94
CA ARG A 112 2.90 9.19 -12.04
C ARG A 112 1.55 8.66 -11.59
N TYR A 113 1.52 7.84 -10.54
CA TYR A 113 0.32 7.13 -10.11
C TYR A 113 -0.45 7.86 -9.01
N GLY A 114 0.26 8.65 -8.20
CA GLY A 114 -0.29 9.30 -7.01
C GLY A 114 -0.61 8.32 -5.88
N PRO A 115 -1.22 8.81 -4.80
CA PRO A 115 -1.66 7.95 -3.70
C PRO A 115 -2.77 6.98 -4.15
N PRO A 116 -2.88 5.82 -3.49
CA PRO A 116 -3.93 4.85 -3.71
C PRO A 116 -5.31 5.35 -3.34
#